data_AF-A0A7S1GF27-F1
#
_entry.id   AF-A0A7S1GF27-F1
#
_cell.length_a   1.000
_cell.length_b   1.000
_cell.length_c   1.000
_cell.angle_alpha   90.00
_cell.angle_beta   90.00
_cell.angle_gamma   90.00
#
_symmetry.space_group_name_H-M   'P 1'
#
loop_
_entity.id
_entity.type
_entity.pdbx_description
1 polymer ?
#
loop_
_entity_poly.entity_id
_entity_poly.type
_entity_poly.pdbx_seq_one_letter_code
_entity_poly.pdbx_strand_id
1 'polypeptide(L)'
;LQLASVHAADSILSQLLEWREYALKVVMDTSRPNHAVLMRSRLIIEKFFLEASKNIVKNNGASVSEKTSDDLEELAFDWILNADRYVDSRLQDVSLSQLKDKVILAASKLLGELSLTTLDSILKRFLEELRSRMRADASSPARQEMYDLCHALRFVKLTDTSASSLTSAINFLEAVFPLRHVASEKKSRLQHALCDLLASVLSPLSDAKDPGGFGSKSDPSLRSQWHSTVALLRTELFKWTTKQSKQALAGYPVVSVLTCIEDENGLVNSIDVLIDNLCRQMKDKKNAPMAVLCLTRCVSCFLKRLSGRSDPERLSKWVSRSTQTAVSAAVKGNLSSCETIIVLKHLCVSVASVLPEFAFKGMIMEMLAFEGSHSWEAPFIAISSLVPILAQAPGKLFD
;
A
#
# COMPACT_ATOMS: atom_id res chain seq x y z
N LEU A 1 -11.29 -26.24 3.12
CA LEU A 1 -11.91 -24.96 3.52
C LEU A 1 -12.22 -24.06 2.33
N GLN A 2 -11.24 -23.58 1.55
CA GLN A 2 -11.50 -22.66 0.43
C GLN A 2 -12.52 -23.19 -0.60
N LEU A 3 -12.38 -24.44 -1.06
CA LEU A 3 -13.34 -25.03 -2.00
C LEU A 3 -14.77 -25.13 -1.44
N ALA A 4 -14.90 -25.50 -0.16
CA ALA A 4 -16.20 -25.59 0.51
C ALA A 4 -16.83 -24.23 0.79
N SER A 5 -16.01 -23.19 1.01
CA SER A 5 -16.49 -21.84 1.32
C SER A 5 -17.27 -21.18 0.20
N VAL A 6 -17.11 -21.62 -1.05
CA VAL A 6 -17.90 -21.15 -2.19
C VAL A 6 -19.40 -21.38 -1.98
N HIS A 7 -19.76 -22.44 -1.25
CA HIS A 7 -21.17 -22.84 -1.05
C HIS A 7 -21.71 -22.56 0.35
N ALA A 8 -20.83 -22.39 1.35
CA ALA A 8 -21.22 -22.30 2.75
C ALA A 8 -20.25 -21.43 3.59
N ALA A 9 -19.85 -20.27 3.05
CA ALA A 9 -18.87 -19.37 3.69
C ALA A 9 -19.22 -19.05 5.16
N ASP A 10 -20.44 -18.57 5.40
CA ASP A 10 -20.90 -18.15 6.72
C ASP A 10 -20.90 -19.31 7.73
N SER A 11 -21.49 -20.46 7.36
CA SER A 11 -21.49 -21.66 8.22
C SER A 11 -20.07 -22.15 8.56
N ILE A 12 -19.15 -22.11 7.60
CA ILE A 12 -17.76 -22.48 7.84
C ILE A 12 -17.07 -21.48 8.77
N LEU A 13 -17.33 -20.18 8.62
CA LEU A 13 -16.78 -19.16 9.51
C LEU A 13 -17.31 -19.31 10.94
N SER A 14 -18.61 -19.59 11.12
CA SER A 14 -19.19 -19.88 12.43
C SER A 14 -18.54 -21.12 13.07
N GLN A 15 -18.38 -22.22 12.32
CA GLN A 15 -17.69 -23.41 12.82
C GLN A 15 -16.21 -23.15 13.14
N LEU A 16 -15.54 -22.29 12.37
CA LEU A 16 -14.15 -21.89 12.67
C LEU A 16 -14.06 -21.05 13.94
N LEU A 17 -15.05 -20.19 14.21
CA LEU A 17 -15.13 -19.42 15.45
C LEU A 17 -15.32 -20.36 16.65
N GLU A 18 -16.25 -21.30 16.57
CA GLU A 18 -16.47 -22.33 17.59
C GLU A 18 -15.20 -23.18 17.81
N TRP A 19 -14.54 -23.60 16.73
CA TRP A 19 -13.28 -24.33 16.80
C TRP A 19 -12.20 -23.51 17.49
N ARG A 20 -12.08 -22.21 17.18
CA ARG A 20 -11.10 -21.31 17.81
C ARG A 20 -11.33 -21.25 19.31
N GLU A 21 -12.56 -21.01 19.74
CA GLU A 21 -12.91 -20.93 21.17
C GLU A 21 -12.60 -22.24 21.90
N TYR A 22 -13.00 -23.37 21.32
CA TYR A 22 -12.71 -24.68 21.85
C TYR A 22 -11.19 -24.95 21.94
N ALA A 23 -10.43 -24.68 20.87
CA ALA A 23 -9.00 -24.89 20.82
C ALA A 23 -8.25 -24.03 21.86
N LEU A 24 -8.65 -22.77 22.02
CA LEU A 24 -8.10 -21.88 23.04
C LEU A 24 -8.41 -22.38 24.45
N LYS A 25 -9.65 -22.84 24.70
CA LYS A 25 -10.03 -23.43 25.98
C LYS A 25 -9.20 -24.67 26.32
N VAL A 26 -9.06 -25.61 25.38
CA VAL A 26 -8.24 -26.82 25.56
C VAL A 26 -6.79 -26.47 25.88
N VAL A 27 -6.22 -25.45 25.23
CA VAL A 27 -4.87 -24.97 25.55
C VAL A 27 -4.81 -24.42 26.97
N MET A 28 -5.79 -23.62 27.40
CA MET A 28 -5.81 -23.02 28.74
C MET A 28 -6.08 -24.03 29.88
N ASP A 29 -6.85 -25.08 29.63
CA ASP A 29 -7.23 -26.10 30.63
C ASP A 29 -6.14 -27.15 30.87
N THR A 30 -5.00 -27.08 30.16
CA THR A 30 -3.90 -28.02 30.38
C THR A 30 -3.26 -27.84 31.76
N SER A 31 -3.13 -28.95 32.49
CA SER A 31 -2.60 -28.97 33.86
C SER A 31 -1.08 -28.71 33.86
N ARG A 32 -0.69 -27.47 34.18
CA ARG A 32 0.71 -26.97 34.34
C ARG A 32 1.64 -26.99 33.10
N PRO A 33 1.40 -26.17 32.07
CA PRO A 33 2.39 -25.94 31.04
C PRO A 33 3.23 -24.69 31.37
N ASN A 34 4.44 -24.64 30.83
CA ASN A 34 5.24 -23.42 30.79
C ASN A 34 4.43 -22.30 30.11
N HIS A 35 4.30 -21.15 30.77
CA HIS A 35 3.54 -19.98 30.29
C HIS A 35 3.94 -19.58 28.85
N ALA A 36 5.22 -19.68 28.50
CA ALA A 36 5.69 -19.39 27.15
C ALA A 36 5.13 -20.36 26.09
N VAL A 37 4.99 -21.64 26.44
CA VAL A 37 4.43 -22.67 25.55
C VAL A 37 2.93 -22.45 25.34
N LEU A 38 2.20 -22.09 26.41
CA LEU A 38 0.79 -21.70 26.31
C LEU A 38 0.59 -20.51 25.37
N MET A 39 1.37 -19.45 25.55
CA MET A 39 1.27 -18.25 24.72
C MET A 39 1.64 -18.53 23.28
N ARG A 40 2.67 -19.34 23.03
CA ARG A 40 3.02 -19.77 21.68
C ARG A 40 1.87 -20.52 21.01
N SER A 41 1.27 -21.49 21.71
CA SER A 41 0.13 -22.26 21.19
C SER A 41 -1.08 -21.37 20.89
N ARG A 42 -1.41 -20.43 21.80
CA ARG A 42 -2.47 -19.43 21.57
C ARG A 42 -2.22 -18.63 20.31
N LEU A 43 -1.03 -18.02 20.17
CA LEU A 43 -0.71 -17.19 19.01
C LEU A 43 -0.69 -17.99 17.70
N ILE A 44 -0.29 -19.27 17.73
CA ILE A 44 -0.38 -20.17 16.57
C ILE A 44 -1.84 -20.37 16.15
N ILE A 45 -2.72 -20.72 17.10
CA ILE A 45 -4.15 -20.92 16.84
C ILE A 45 -4.77 -19.66 16.25
N GLU A 46 -4.51 -18.51 16.86
CA GLU A 46 -5.04 -17.21 16.45
C GLU A 46 -4.57 -16.83 15.04
N LYS A 47 -3.28 -17.02 14.76
CA LYS A 47 -2.74 -16.80 13.43
C LYS A 47 -3.44 -17.67 12.39
N PHE A 48 -3.56 -18.98 12.64
CA PHE A 48 -4.18 -19.92 11.71
C PHE A 48 -5.65 -19.57 11.47
N PHE A 49 -6.40 -19.25 12.54
CA PHE A 49 -7.77 -18.80 12.43
C PHE A 49 -7.88 -17.55 11.55
N LEU A 50 -7.15 -16.48 11.88
CA LEU A 50 -7.22 -15.21 11.15
C LEU A 50 -6.82 -15.36 9.67
N GLU A 51 -5.79 -16.16 9.37
CA GLU A 51 -5.40 -16.45 7.98
C GLU A 51 -6.46 -17.25 7.22
N ALA A 52 -7.11 -18.22 7.87
CA ALA A 52 -8.19 -19.01 7.28
C ALA A 52 -9.44 -18.14 7.03
N SER A 53 -9.87 -17.37 8.03
CA SER A 53 -11.02 -16.46 7.93
C SER A 53 -10.81 -15.42 6.85
N LYS A 54 -9.63 -14.78 6.79
CA LYS A 54 -9.26 -13.84 5.73
C LYS A 54 -9.40 -14.47 4.35
N ASN A 55 -8.91 -15.69 4.16
CA ASN A 55 -8.99 -16.37 2.86
C ASN A 55 -10.43 -16.73 2.46
N ILE A 56 -11.30 -17.02 3.43
CA ILE A 56 -12.72 -17.28 3.17
C ILE A 56 -13.44 -15.97 2.81
N VAL A 57 -13.25 -14.91 3.61
CA VAL A 57 -13.84 -13.58 3.36
C VAL A 57 -13.38 -13.02 2.01
N LYS A 58 -12.09 -13.11 1.68
CA LYS A 58 -11.56 -12.65 0.38
C LYS A 58 -12.33 -13.19 -0.83
N ASN A 59 -12.74 -14.46 -0.76
CA ASN A 59 -13.40 -15.13 -1.88
C ASN A 59 -14.92 -15.03 -1.83
N ASN A 60 -15.50 -14.71 -0.66
CA ASN A 60 -16.94 -14.84 -0.41
C ASN A 60 -17.53 -13.67 0.40
N GLY A 61 -16.88 -12.51 0.48
CA GLY A 61 -17.23 -11.45 1.42
C GLY A 61 -18.69 -11.01 1.36
N ALA A 62 -19.31 -11.00 0.17
CA ALA A 62 -20.71 -10.65 -0.03
C ALA A 62 -21.71 -11.67 0.53
N SER A 63 -21.30 -12.91 0.80
CA SER A 63 -22.15 -13.96 1.37
C SER A 63 -21.92 -14.21 2.86
N VAL A 64 -21.03 -13.44 3.49
CA VAL A 64 -20.82 -13.47 4.94
C VAL A 64 -21.91 -12.63 5.60
N SER A 65 -22.54 -13.15 6.66
CA SER A 65 -23.56 -12.41 7.39
C SER A 65 -22.98 -11.19 8.12
N GLU A 66 -23.82 -10.21 8.42
CA GLU A 66 -23.45 -9.02 9.20
C GLU A 66 -22.90 -9.41 10.57
N LYS A 67 -23.60 -10.31 11.29
CA LYS A 67 -23.15 -10.82 12.59
C LYS A 67 -21.75 -11.44 12.53
N THR A 68 -21.51 -12.35 11.59
CA THR A 68 -20.18 -12.98 11.43
C THR A 68 -19.12 -11.95 11.08
N SER A 69 -19.47 -10.94 10.28
CA SER A 69 -18.55 -9.84 9.93
C SER A 69 -18.20 -9.00 11.15
N ASP A 70 -19.18 -8.66 11.99
CA ASP A 70 -18.99 -7.92 13.23
C ASP A 70 -18.09 -8.69 14.21
N ASP A 71 -18.34 -9.98 14.41
CA ASP A 71 -17.53 -10.84 15.30
C ASP A 71 -16.06 -10.90 14.83
N LEU A 72 -15.84 -11.00 13.51
CA LEU A 72 -14.50 -11.01 12.92
C LEU A 72 -13.81 -9.64 12.98
N GLU A 73 -14.55 -8.57 12.75
CA GLU A 73 -14.08 -7.19 12.88
C GLU A 73 -13.66 -6.92 14.33
N GLU A 74 -14.48 -7.32 15.29
CA GLU A 74 -14.20 -7.18 16.72
C GLU A 74 -12.93 -7.88 17.13
N LEU A 75 -12.79 -9.15 16.75
CA LEU A 75 -11.58 -9.92 17.03
C LEU A 75 -10.33 -9.30 16.37
N ALA A 76 -10.45 -8.82 15.13
CA ALA A 76 -9.31 -8.25 14.43
C ALA A 76 -8.84 -6.94 15.09
N PHE A 77 -9.76 -6.05 15.44
CA PHE A 77 -9.43 -4.84 16.20
C PHE A 77 -8.90 -5.16 17.59
N ASP A 78 -9.44 -6.16 18.28
CA ASP A 78 -8.94 -6.58 19.58
C ASP A 78 -7.46 -6.99 19.52
N TRP A 79 -7.07 -7.79 18.52
CA TRP A 79 -5.65 -8.11 18.30
C TRP A 79 -4.81 -6.89 17.96
N ILE A 80 -5.30 -5.98 17.12
CA ILE A 80 -4.55 -4.77 16.73
C ILE A 80 -4.33 -3.84 17.93
N LEU A 81 -5.32 -3.71 18.81
CA LEU A 81 -5.29 -2.75 19.92
C LEU A 81 -4.66 -3.34 21.19
N ASN A 82 -4.81 -4.64 21.43
CA ASN A 82 -4.49 -5.27 22.70
C ASN A 82 -3.38 -6.34 22.62
N ALA A 83 -2.73 -6.56 21.47
CA ALA A 83 -1.69 -7.60 21.32
C ALA A 83 -0.58 -7.52 22.37
N ASP A 84 -0.12 -6.32 22.73
CA ASP A 84 0.92 -6.12 23.75
C ASP A 84 0.45 -6.45 25.17
N ARG A 85 -0.87 -6.48 25.40
CA ARG A 85 -1.47 -6.95 26.67
C ARG A 85 -1.54 -8.47 26.70
N TYR A 86 -1.67 -9.12 25.54
CA TYR A 86 -1.73 -10.58 25.41
C TYR A 86 -0.36 -11.24 25.50
N VAL A 87 0.69 -10.55 25.06
CA VAL A 87 2.06 -11.06 25.09
C VAL A 87 2.91 -10.09 25.89
N ASP A 88 3.13 -10.39 27.19
CA ASP A 88 3.91 -9.52 28.07
C ASP A 88 5.31 -9.30 27.50
N SER A 89 5.59 -8.05 27.11
CA SER A 89 6.86 -7.62 26.54
C SER A 89 8.06 -7.85 27.47
N ARG A 90 7.82 -8.05 28.77
CA ARG A 90 8.85 -8.39 29.77
C ARG A 90 9.39 -9.82 29.63
N LEU A 91 8.69 -10.70 28.90
CA LEU A 91 9.16 -12.08 28.69
C LEU A 91 10.38 -12.16 27.76
N GLN A 92 10.78 -11.07 27.10
CA GLN A 92 11.95 -10.94 26.20
C GLN A 92 12.16 -12.10 25.20
N ASP A 93 11.11 -12.89 24.93
CA ASP A 93 11.17 -14.00 23.99
C ASP A 93 10.94 -13.46 22.58
N VAL A 94 12.05 -13.36 21.84
CA VAL A 94 12.08 -12.91 20.44
C VAL A 94 11.12 -13.73 19.57
N SER A 95 10.95 -15.03 19.85
CA SER A 95 10.08 -15.91 19.06
C SER A 95 8.60 -15.60 19.28
N LEU A 96 8.20 -15.24 20.50
CA LEU A 96 6.82 -14.84 20.83
C LEU A 96 6.49 -13.48 20.23
N SER A 97 7.42 -12.51 20.28
CA SER A 97 7.22 -11.20 19.65
C SER A 97 7.02 -11.32 18.13
N GLN A 98 7.86 -12.11 17.45
CA GLN A 98 7.71 -12.34 16.01
C GLN A 98 6.38 -13.02 15.66
N LEU A 99 5.90 -13.91 16.52
CA LEU A 99 4.63 -14.58 16.30
C LEU A 99 3.44 -13.64 16.56
N LYS A 100 3.51 -12.80 17.60
CA LYS A 100 2.55 -11.71 17.86
C LYS A 100 2.41 -10.79 16.65
N ASP A 101 3.52 -10.34 16.08
CA ASP A 101 3.51 -9.46 14.90
C ASP A 101 2.86 -10.14 13.69
N LYS A 102 3.01 -11.46 13.55
CA LYS A 102 2.31 -12.26 12.53
C LYS A 102 0.81 -12.34 12.78
N VAL A 103 0.36 -12.41 14.03
CA VAL A 103 -1.09 -12.37 14.37
C VAL A 103 -1.67 -10.99 14.03
N ILE A 104 -1.01 -9.90 14.46
CA ILE A 104 -1.43 -8.53 14.13
C ILE A 104 -1.51 -8.34 12.62
N LEU A 105 -0.51 -8.82 11.88
CA LEU A 105 -0.51 -8.76 10.41
C LEU A 105 -1.68 -9.56 9.80
N ALA A 106 -2.02 -10.72 10.35
CA ALA A 106 -3.15 -11.52 9.89
C ALA A 106 -4.49 -10.81 10.16
N ALA A 107 -4.67 -10.23 11.35
CA ALA A 107 -5.83 -9.43 11.73
C ALA A 107 -5.99 -8.19 10.83
N SER A 108 -4.90 -7.46 10.61
CA SER A 108 -4.86 -6.29 9.72
C SER A 108 -5.28 -6.64 8.29
N LYS A 109 -4.80 -7.78 7.76
CA LYS A 109 -5.19 -8.26 6.44
C LYS A 109 -6.64 -8.75 6.38
N LEU A 110 -7.16 -9.33 7.46
CA LEU A 110 -8.58 -9.71 7.56
C LEU A 110 -9.48 -8.47 7.48
N LEU A 111 -9.17 -7.40 8.24
CA LEU A 111 -9.88 -6.12 8.12
C LEU A 111 -9.81 -5.58 6.68
N GLY A 112 -8.67 -5.75 6.01
CA GLY A 112 -8.53 -5.39 4.60
C GLY A 112 -9.46 -6.14 3.63
N GLU A 113 -9.82 -7.39 3.94
CA GLU A 113 -10.80 -8.13 3.14
C GLU A 113 -12.24 -7.76 3.53
N LEU A 114 -12.52 -7.56 4.83
CA LEU A 114 -13.83 -7.13 5.33
C LEU A 114 -14.20 -5.73 4.86
N SER A 115 -13.22 -4.83 4.64
CA SER A 115 -13.47 -3.46 4.20
C SER A 115 -14.12 -3.36 2.81
N LEU A 116 -14.23 -4.45 2.06
CA LEU A 116 -14.99 -4.48 0.81
C LEU A 116 -16.51 -4.43 1.05
N THR A 117 -16.97 -4.82 2.24
CA THR A 117 -18.39 -4.86 2.62
C THR A 117 -18.71 -3.98 3.82
N THR A 118 -17.80 -3.85 4.79
CA THR A 118 -18.03 -3.13 6.07
C THR A 118 -17.14 -1.90 6.26
N LEU A 119 -16.69 -1.25 5.17
CA LEU A 119 -15.76 -0.11 5.23
C LEU A 119 -16.17 0.98 6.24
N ASP A 120 -17.46 1.33 6.26
CA ASP A 120 -17.97 2.39 7.13
C ASP A 120 -17.90 2.02 8.62
N SER A 121 -18.13 0.74 8.98
CA SER A 121 -17.97 0.24 10.35
C SER A 121 -16.51 0.32 10.79
N ILE A 122 -15.62 -0.25 9.96
CA ILE A 122 -14.17 -0.24 10.20
C ILE A 122 -13.65 1.20 10.37
N LEU A 123 -14.07 2.10 9.48
CA LEU A 123 -13.68 3.50 9.52
C LEU A 123 -14.18 4.18 10.80
N LYS A 124 -15.44 3.96 11.18
CA LYS A 124 -16.02 4.52 12.40
C LYS A 124 -15.20 4.10 13.63
N ARG A 125 -14.96 2.80 13.80
CA ARG A 125 -14.17 2.27 14.93
C ARG A 125 -12.74 2.79 14.92
N PHE A 126 -12.10 2.82 13.76
CA PHE A 126 -10.77 3.41 13.62
C PHE A 126 -10.71 4.86 14.10
N LEU A 127 -11.66 5.70 13.69
CA LEU A 127 -11.69 7.11 14.07
C LEU A 127 -11.95 7.30 15.57
N GLU A 128 -12.80 6.47 16.17
CA GLU A 128 -13.04 6.48 17.63
C GLU A 128 -11.76 6.15 18.40
N GLU A 129 -11.07 5.07 18.01
CA GLU A 129 -9.82 4.63 18.63
C GLU A 129 -8.66 5.62 18.40
N LEU A 130 -8.59 6.22 17.21
CA LEU A 130 -7.61 7.24 16.87
C LEU A 130 -7.82 8.50 17.72
N ARG A 131 -9.05 9.01 17.80
CA ARG A 131 -9.38 10.21 18.60
C ARG A 131 -9.11 10.01 20.08
N SER A 132 -9.41 8.82 20.61
CA SER A 132 -9.11 8.46 22.01
C SER A 132 -7.60 8.60 22.30
N ARG A 133 -6.76 8.06 21.43
CA ARG A 133 -5.29 8.11 21.57
C ARG A 133 -4.67 9.48 21.30
N MET A 134 -5.26 10.26 20.39
CA MET A 134 -4.81 11.63 20.12
C MET A 134 -4.94 12.56 21.34
N ARG A 135 -5.85 12.25 22.26
CA ARG A 135 -6.07 13.02 23.50
C ARG A 135 -5.18 12.59 24.66
N ALA A 136 -4.45 11.49 24.51
CA ALA A 136 -3.60 10.95 25.57
C ALA A 136 -2.34 11.81 25.78
N ASP A 137 -1.80 11.78 27.00
CA ASP A 137 -0.62 12.55 27.39
C ASP A 137 0.62 12.21 26.54
N ALA A 138 1.54 13.16 26.46
CA ALA A 138 2.73 13.07 25.66
C ALA A 138 3.68 11.93 26.02
N SER A 139 3.66 11.51 27.28
CA SER A 139 4.47 10.40 27.80
C SER A 139 3.80 9.03 27.66
N SER A 140 2.55 8.98 27.19
CA SER A 140 1.73 7.76 27.17
C SER A 140 2.10 6.78 26.05
N PRO A 141 2.05 5.46 26.32
CA PRO A 141 2.12 4.41 25.28
C PRO A 141 1.09 4.57 24.16
N ALA A 142 -0.03 5.25 24.44
CA ALA A 142 -1.10 5.55 23.48
C ALA A 142 -0.59 6.22 22.19
N ARG A 143 0.56 6.90 22.24
CA ARG A 143 1.21 7.46 21.05
C ARG A 143 1.75 6.40 20.10
N GLN A 144 2.39 5.35 20.62
CA GLN A 144 2.89 4.27 19.78
C GLN A 144 1.71 3.47 19.22
N GLU A 145 0.73 3.18 20.06
CA GLU A 145 -0.51 2.51 19.65
C GLU A 145 -1.25 3.27 18.53
N MET A 146 -1.20 4.61 18.53
CA MET A 146 -1.76 5.43 17.45
C MET A 146 -1.09 5.16 16.09
N TYR A 147 0.23 4.98 16.07
CA TYR A 147 0.96 4.64 14.85
C TYR A 147 0.71 3.20 14.43
N ASP A 148 0.69 2.28 15.39
CA ASP A 148 0.42 0.87 15.13
C ASP A 148 -1.00 0.67 14.57
N LEU A 149 -1.97 1.44 15.07
CA LEU A 149 -3.33 1.48 14.53
C LEU A 149 -3.37 1.99 13.08
N CYS A 150 -2.66 3.08 12.75
CA CYS A 150 -2.56 3.57 11.37
C CYS A 150 -1.90 2.53 10.46
N HIS A 151 -0.83 1.90 10.94
CA HIS A 151 -0.11 0.87 10.20
C HIS A 151 -0.97 -0.39 10.00
N ALA A 152 -1.79 -0.78 10.97
CA ALA A 152 -2.69 -1.93 10.84
C ALA A 152 -3.74 -1.72 9.73
N LEU A 153 -4.26 -0.49 9.60
CA LEU A 153 -5.27 -0.18 8.58
C LEU A 153 -4.72 0.03 7.16
N ARG A 154 -3.42 -0.08 6.94
CA ARG A 154 -2.81 0.05 5.60
C ARG A 154 -3.30 -0.99 4.58
N PHE A 155 -3.93 -2.07 5.04
CA PHE A 155 -4.46 -3.15 4.19
C PHE A 155 -5.93 -2.96 3.81
N VAL A 156 -6.59 -1.91 4.31
CA VAL A 156 -7.94 -1.54 3.89
C VAL A 156 -7.99 -1.42 2.36
N LYS A 157 -9.05 -1.96 1.77
CA LYS A 157 -9.33 -1.93 0.34
C LYS A 157 -10.57 -1.10 0.05
N LEU A 158 -10.49 -0.33 -1.02
CA LEU A 158 -11.61 0.45 -1.55
C LEU A 158 -12.24 -0.30 -2.73
N THR A 159 -13.55 -0.16 -2.90
CA THR A 159 -14.29 -0.73 -4.03
C THR A 159 -15.33 0.23 -4.56
N ASP A 160 -15.58 0.19 -5.86
CA ASP A 160 -16.51 1.01 -6.61
C ASP A 160 -17.62 0.15 -7.27
N THR A 161 -17.87 -1.04 -6.72
CA THR A 161 -18.85 -2.00 -7.24
C THR A 161 -20.29 -1.52 -7.12
N SER A 162 -20.58 -0.62 -6.17
CA SER A 162 -21.88 0.02 -6.00
C SER A 162 -21.72 1.52 -5.72
N ALA A 163 -22.82 2.27 -5.87
CA ALA A 163 -22.83 3.68 -5.50
C ALA A 163 -22.56 3.89 -3.99
N SER A 164 -23.05 2.98 -3.14
CA SER A 164 -22.76 3.02 -1.70
C SER A 164 -21.27 2.81 -1.43
N SER A 165 -20.63 1.84 -2.09
CA SER A 165 -19.21 1.55 -1.85
C SER A 165 -18.30 2.68 -2.31
N LEU A 166 -18.63 3.34 -3.44
CA LEU A 166 -17.89 4.53 -3.88
C LEU A 166 -18.10 5.71 -2.91
N THR A 167 -19.31 5.87 -2.37
CA THR A 167 -19.59 6.87 -1.32
C THR A 167 -18.75 6.61 -0.07
N SER A 168 -18.70 5.36 0.41
CA SER A 168 -17.86 4.96 1.55
C SER A 168 -16.37 5.21 1.27
N ALA A 169 -15.91 4.98 0.03
CA ALA A 169 -14.53 5.27 -0.37
C ALA A 169 -14.21 6.78 -0.34
N ILE A 170 -15.14 7.63 -0.79
CA ILE A 170 -15.02 9.10 -0.69
C ILE A 170 -14.97 9.53 0.78
N ASN A 171 -15.92 9.05 1.59
CA ASN A 171 -15.97 9.33 3.02
C ASN A 171 -14.69 8.90 3.75
N PHE A 172 -14.15 7.74 3.38
CA PHE A 172 -12.87 7.26 3.89
C PHE A 172 -11.75 8.26 3.60
N LEU A 173 -11.56 8.67 2.34
CA LEU A 173 -10.52 9.63 1.96
C LEU A 173 -10.62 10.94 2.75
N GLU A 174 -11.83 11.47 2.89
CA GLU A 174 -12.08 12.70 3.61
C GLU A 174 -11.83 12.57 5.12
N ALA A 175 -12.20 11.43 5.69
CA ALA A 175 -12.08 11.17 7.11
C ALA A 175 -10.62 10.95 7.53
N VAL A 176 -9.81 10.27 6.72
CA VAL A 176 -8.40 9.98 7.03
C VAL A 176 -7.43 11.02 6.45
N PHE A 177 -7.93 12.11 5.87
CA PHE A 177 -7.12 13.16 5.26
C PHE A 177 -6.08 13.74 6.25
N PRO A 178 -4.76 13.58 6.03
CA PRO A 178 -3.74 13.85 7.03
C PRO A 178 -3.78 15.28 7.61
N LEU A 179 -4.11 16.26 6.77
CA LEU A 179 -4.07 17.67 7.17
C LEU A 179 -5.24 18.09 8.08
N ARG A 180 -6.29 17.26 8.21
CA ARG A 180 -7.39 17.46 9.17
C ARG A 180 -7.04 17.00 10.59
N HIS A 181 -5.99 16.20 10.75
CA HIS A 181 -5.62 15.60 12.04
C HIS A 181 -4.40 16.29 12.64
N VAL A 182 -4.64 17.42 13.30
CA VAL A 182 -3.58 18.22 13.95
C VAL A 182 -3.55 17.93 15.45
N ALA A 183 -2.57 17.13 15.91
CA ALA A 183 -2.29 16.96 17.33
C ALA A 183 -1.58 18.20 17.93
N SER A 184 -1.90 18.55 19.18
CA SER A 184 -1.41 19.78 19.85
C SER A 184 0.11 19.80 20.04
N GLU A 185 0.77 18.64 20.14
CA GLU A 185 2.23 18.53 20.21
C GLU A 185 2.78 17.59 19.12
N LYS A 186 3.81 18.04 18.39
CA LYS A 186 4.47 17.33 17.28
C LYS A 186 3.52 16.94 16.12
N LYS A 187 2.81 17.96 15.60
CA LYS A 187 1.89 17.98 14.45
C LYS A 187 2.23 17.04 13.27
N SER A 188 3.50 16.76 12.98
CA SER A 188 3.91 16.06 11.76
C SER A 188 3.86 14.53 11.82
N ARG A 189 3.97 13.88 12.99
CA ARG A 189 4.12 12.41 13.02
C ARG A 189 2.83 11.65 12.70
N LEU A 190 1.69 12.07 13.26
CA LEU A 190 0.40 11.49 12.89
C LEU A 190 0.09 11.72 11.40
N GLN A 191 0.39 12.93 10.90
CA GLN A 191 0.26 13.25 9.49
C GLN A 191 1.09 12.30 8.61
N HIS A 192 2.32 11.96 9.04
CA HIS A 192 3.16 10.98 8.33
C HIS A 192 2.53 9.58 8.29
N ALA A 193 2.01 9.10 9.42
CA ALA A 193 1.37 7.79 9.49
C ALA A 193 0.08 7.73 8.66
N LEU A 194 -0.72 8.80 8.63
CA LEU A 194 -1.90 8.88 7.78
C LEU A 194 -1.55 8.97 6.29
N CYS A 195 -0.44 9.64 5.93
CA CYS A 195 0.07 9.60 4.56
C CYS A 195 0.47 8.18 4.14
N ASP A 196 1.15 7.43 5.02
CA ASP A 196 1.55 6.03 4.75
C ASP A 196 0.35 5.10 4.61
N LEU A 197 -0.65 5.25 5.49
CA LEU A 197 -1.94 4.56 5.40
C LEU A 197 -2.61 4.84 4.05
N LEU A 198 -2.77 6.12 3.69
CA LEU A 198 -3.41 6.49 2.41
C LEU A 198 -2.64 5.99 1.20
N ALA A 199 -1.32 6.13 1.20
CA ALA A 199 -0.48 5.63 0.11
C ALA A 199 -0.65 4.11 -0.06
N SER A 200 -0.73 3.36 1.03
CA SER A 200 -0.90 1.91 1.02
C SER A 200 -2.29 1.50 0.51
N VAL A 201 -3.35 2.14 1.02
CA VAL A 201 -4.75 1.85 0.64
C VAL A 201 -5.00 2.18 -0.84
N LEU A 202 -4.39 3.24 -1.36
CA LEU A 202 -4.61 3.71 -2.73
C LEU A 202 -3.66 3.10 -3.76
N SER A 203 -2.51 2.54 -3.34
CA SER A 203 -1.53 1.94 -4.29
C SER A 203 -2.14 0.85 -5.18
N PRO A 204 -3.02 -0.05 -4.69
CA PRO A 204 -3.69 -1.01 -5.57
C PRO A 204 -4.51 -0.37 -6.70
N LEU A 205 -5.07 0.82 -6.47
CA LEU A 205 -5.80 1.56 -7.50
C LEU A 205 -4.85 2.17 -8.52
N SER A 206 -3.71 2.74 -8.09
CA SER A 206 -2.71 3.27 -9.03
C SER A 206 -2.02 2.19 -9.87
N ASP A 207 -1.91 0.98 -9.32
CA ASP A 207 -1.21 -0.12 -9.96
C ASP A 207 -2.13 -0.97 -10.86
N ALA A 208 -3.45 -0.72 -10.81
CA ALA A 208 -4.47 -1.37 -11.61
C ALA A 208 -4.24 -1.21 -13.14
N LYS A 209 -5.02 -1.95 -13.93
CA LYS A 209 -4.99 -1.85 -15.40
C LYS A 209 -5.44 -0.47 -15.90
N ASP A 210 -6.48 0.08 -15.27
CA ASP A 210 -6.98 1.43 -15.53
C ASP A 210 -7.03 2.24 -14.22
N PRO A 211 -5.92 2.93 -13.86
CA PRO A 211 -5.86 3.72 -12.63
C PRO A 211 -6.87 4.85 -12.53
N GLY A 212 -7.30 5.43 -13.67
CA GLY A 212 -8.29 6.51 -13.73
C GLY A 212 -9.74 6.02 -13.80
N GLY A 213 -9.94 4.70 -13.86
CA GLY A 213 -11.23 4.06 -14.07
C GLY A 213 -12.04 3.80 -12.79
N PHE A 214 -11.50 4.12 -11.61
CA PHE A 214 -12.21 3.92 -10.34
C PHE A 214 -13.47 4.81 -10.28
N GLY A 215 -14.61 4.20 -10.00
CA GLY A 215 -15.93 4.85 -10.04
C GLY A 215 -16.54 4.94 -11.44
N SER A 216 -15.93 4.36 -12.47
CA SER A 216 -16.42 4.44 -13.86
C SER A 216 -17.81 3.84 -14.08
N LYS A 217 -18.22 2.88 -13.23
CA LYS A 217 -19.54 2.23 -13.28
C LYS A 217 -20.62 2.96 -12.46
N SER A 218 -20.24 3.99 -11.72
CA SER A 218 -21.16 4.78 -10.88
C SER A 218 -21.76 5.96 -11.65
N ASP A 219 -22.78 6.58 -11.06
CA ASP A 219 -23.39 7.79 -11.60
C ASP A 219 -22.35 8.91 -11.84
N PRO A 220 -22.48 9.71 -12.93
CA PRO A 220 -21.53 10.77 -13.24
C PRO A 220 -21.30 11.79 -12.13
N SER A 221 -22.32 12.11 -11.32
CA SER A 221 -22.18 13.06 -10.21
C SER A 221 -21.28 12.50 -9.11
N LEU A 222 -21.48 11.25 -8.72
CA LEU A 222 -20.68 10.57 -7.70
C LEU A 222 -19.24 10.33 -8.19
N ARG A 223 -19.07 9.99 -9.47
CA ARG A 223 -17.75 9.90 -10.09
C ARG A 223 -17.02 11.24 -10.09
N SER A 224 -17.73 12.33 -10.40
CA SER A 224 -17.17 13.69 -10.34
C SER A 224 -16.76 14.05 -8.91
N GLN A 225 -17.54 13.66 -7.91
CA GLN A 225 -17.20 13.84 -6.51
C GLN A 225 -15.92 13.09 -6.13
N TRP A 226 -15.78 11.81 -6.53
CA TRP A 226 -14.55 11.05 -6.32
C TRP A 226 -13.31 11.77 -6.87
N HIS A 227 -13.34 12.15 -8.15
CA HIS A 227 -12.19 12.82 -8.77
C HIS A 227 -11.92 14.20 -8.14
N SER A 228 -12.96 14.93 -7.72
CA SER A 228 -12.83 16.20 -7.01
C SER A 228 -12.15 16.03 -5.65
N THR A 229 -12.54 15.01 -4.89
CA THR A 229 -11.92 14.68 -3.59
C THR A 229 -10.46 14.27 -3.78
N VAL A 230 -10.15 13.42 -4.75
CA VAL A 230 -8.76 13.03 -5.09
C VAL A 230 -7.92 14.27 -5.45
N ALA A 231 -8.42 15.13 -6.33
CA ALA A 231 -7.70 16.32 -6.78
C ALA A 231 -7.45 17.32 -5.65
N LEU A 232 -8.44 17.51 -4.76
CA LEU A 232 -8.32 18.34 -3.56
C LEU A 232 -7.21 17.80 -2.63
N LEU A 233 -7.26 16.51 -2.29
CA LEU A 233 -6.28 15.86 -1.44
C LEU A 233 -4.87 15.95 -2.04
N ARG A 234 -4.73 15.65 -3.34
CA ARG A 234 -3.44 15.75 -4.05
C ARG A 234 -2.87 17.15 -3.96
N THR A 235 -3.68 18.16 -4.27
CA THR A 235 -3.25 19.57 -4.31
C THR A 235 -2.78 20.05 -2.95
N GLU A 236 -3.54 19.78 -1.90
CA GLU A 236 -3.20 20.21 -0.54
C GLU A 236 -2.00 19.43 0.03
N LEU A 237 -1.93 18.11 -0.20
CA LEU A 237 -0.76 17.32 0.21
C LEU A 237 0.49 17.70 -0.56
N PHE A 238 0.40 18.01 -1.85
CA PHE A 238 1.55 18.46 -2.63
C PHE A 238 2.09 19.80 -2.10
N LYS A 239 1.22 20.77 -1.81
CA LYS A 239 1.61 22.04 -1.14
C LYS A 239 2.27 21.78 0.21
N TRP A 240 1.69 20.91 1.04
CA TRP A 240 2.25 20.58 2.35
C TRP A 240 3.61 19.88 2.25
N THR A 241 3.76 18.96 1.29
CA THR A 241 4.98 18.17 1.04
C THR A 241 6.13 19.07 0.59
N THR A 242 5.84 20.02 -0.31
CA THR A 242 6.85 20.94 -0.86
C THR A 242 7.23 22.07 0.09
N LYS A 243 6.41 22.36 1.11
CA LYS A 243 6.65 23.44 2.07
C LYS A 243 7.87 23.20 2.96
N GLN A 244 8.13 21.96 3.37
CA GLN A 244 9.23 21.62 4.28
C GLN A 244 9.85 20.26 3.92
N SER A 245 11.18 20.20 3.83
CA SER A 245 11.92 18.99 3.43
C SER A 245 11.59 17.74 4.27
N LYS A 246 11.33 17.91 5.57
CA LYS A 246 10.98 16.79 6.47
C LYS A 246 9.67 16.08 6.11
N GLN A 247 8.82 16.69 5.28
CA GLN A 247 7.56 16.11 4.83
C GLN A 247 7.74 15.23 3.58
N ALA A 248 8.85 15.37 2.87
CA ALA A 248 9.07 14.73 1.57
C ALA A 248 8.84 13.22 1.61
N LEU A 249 9.49 12.52 2.55
CA LEU A 249 9.43 11.05 2.64
C LEU A 249 8.03 10.51 2.87
N ALA A 250 7.18 11.24 3.60
CA ALA A 250 5.81 10.81 3.86
C ALA A 250 4.82 11.31 2.78
N GLY A 251 5.03 12.52 2.27
CA GLY A 251 4.08 13.21 1.40
C GLY A 251 4.15 12.79 -0.07
N TYR A 252 5.34 12.61 -0.64
CA TYR A 252 5.46 12.25 -2.06
C TYR A 252 4.83 10.90 -2.41
N PRO A 253 4.96 9.82 -1.60
CA PRO A 253 4.29 8.55 -1.90
C PRO A 253 2.78 8.68 -2.10
N VAL A 254 2.09 9.36 -1.18
CA VAL A 254 0.63 9.56 -1.27
C VAL A 254 0.27 10.50 -2.41
N VAL A 255 1.04 11.58 -2.64
CA VAL A 255 0.81 12.49 -3.77
C VAL A 255 0.95 11.77 -5.11
N SER A 256 1.96 10.92 -5.26
CA SER A 256 2.17 10.14 -6.49
C SER A 256 1.04 9.18 -6.77
N VAL A 257 0.56 8.48 -5.75
CA VAL A 257 -0.59 7.58 -5.90
C VAL A 257 -1.86 8.35 -6.24
N LEU A 258 -2.14 9.46 -5.55
CA LEU A 258 -3.29 10.33 -5.84
C LEU A 258 -3.25 10.88 -7.28
N THR A 259 -2.07 11.32 -7.74
CA THR A 259 -1.86 11.77 -9.12
C THR A 259 -2.19 10.67 -10.13
N CYS A 260 -1.80 9.43 -9.85
CA CYS A 260 -2.05 8.31 -10.76
C CYS A 260 -3.53 7.95 -10.90
N ILE A 261 -4.33 8.17 -9.86
CA ILE A 261 -5.77 7.84 -9.83
C ILE A 261 -6.68 9.03 -10.18
N GLU A 262 -6.11 10.19 -10.51
CA GLU A 262 -6.88 11.30 -11.08
C GLU A 262 -7.54 10.91 -12.41
N ASP A 263 -8.54 11.68 -12.81
CA ASP A 263 -9.04 11.63 -14.19
C ASP A 263 -7.94 12.05 -15.18
N GLU A 264 -8.21 11.89 -16.48
CA GLU A 264 -7.19 12.12 -17.51
C GLU A 264 -6.68 13.56 -17.53
N ASN A 265 -7.59 14.52 -17.37
CA ASN A 265 -7.25 15.94 -17.34
C ASN A 265 -6.42 16.29 -16.09
N GLY A 266 -6.80 15.80 -14.92
CA GLY A 266 -6.05 15.98 -13.68
C GLY A 266 -4.62 15.46 -13.81
N LEU A 267 -4.47 14.23 -14.31
CA LEU A 267 -3.17 13.59 -14.52
C LEU A 267 -2.27 14.44 -15.42
N VAL A 268 -2.75 14.81 -16.62
CA VAL A 268 -1.95 15.56 -17.61
C VAL A 268 -1.53 16.94 -17.06
N ASN A 269 -2.42 17.58 -16.28
CA ASN A 269 -2.16 18.91 -15.72
C ASN A 269 -1.20 18.87 -14.52
N SER A 270 -1.08 17.76 -13.81
CA SER A 270 -0.36 17.68 -12.54
C SER A 270 0.96 16.89 -12.60
N ILE A 271 1.08 15.92 -13.51
CA ILE A 271 2.20 14.96 -13.51
C ILE A 271 3.57 15.61 -13.74
N ASP A 272 3.68 16.57 -14.66
CA ASP A 272 4.97 17.18 -15.03
C ASP A 272 5.60 17.90 -13.83
N VAL A 273 4.80 18.67 -13.09
CA VAL A 273 5.25 19.37 -11.89
C VAL A 273 5.69 18.38 -10.81
N LEU A 274 4.98 17.26 -10.67
CA LEU A 274 5.38 16.21 -9.74
C LEU A 274 6.69 15.55 -10.14
N ILE A 275 6.87 15.17 -11.41
CA ILE A 275 8.11 14.57 -11.93
C ILE A 275 9.30 15.50 -11.68
N ASP A 276 9.18 16.79 -11.98
CA ASP A 276 10.25 17.76 -11.73
C ASP A 276 10.65 17.81 -10.24
N ASN A 277 9.68 17.73 -9.33
CA ASN A 277 9.94 17.70 -7.90
C ASN A 277 10.60 16.39 -7.46
N LEU A 278 10.17 15.24 -7.99
CA LEU A 278 10.78 13.94 -7.71
C LEU A 278 12.23 13.89 -8.23
N CYS A 279 12.51 14.40 -9.42
CA CYS A 279 13.86 14.55 -9.95
C CYS A 279 14.76 15.41 -9.03
N ARG A 280 14.21 16.47 -8.44
CA ARG A 280 14.95 17.26 -7.42
C ARG A 280 15.21 16.46 -6.14
N GLN A 281 14.21 15.71 -5.65
CA GLN A 281 14.39 14.87 -4.46
C GLN A 281 15.44 13.77 -4.67
N MET A 282 15.58 13.26 -5.89
CA MET A 282 16.56 12.23 -6.24
C MET A 282 18.02 12.66 -6.07
N LYS A 283 18.28 13.98 -6.02
CA LYS A 283 19.63 14.52 -5.76
C LYS A 283 20.05 14.36 -4.30
N ASP A 284 19.10 14.21 -3.38
CA ASP A 284 19.36 13.88 -1.98
C ASP A 284 19.39 12.35 -1.82
N LYS A 285 20.55 11.81 -1.42
CA LYS A 285 20.74 10.36 -1.22
C LYS A 285 19.71 9.76 -0.26
N LYS A 286 19.24 10.52 0.73
CA LYS A 286 18.22 10.06 1.68
C LYS A 286 16.85 9.91 1.03
N ASN A 287 16.50 10.79 0.10
CA ASN A 287 15.18 10.81 -0.54
C ASN A 287 15.16 10.03 -1.86
N ALA A 288 16.33 9.73 -2.44
CA ALA A 288 16.45 9.08 -3.75
C ALA A 288 15.67 7.75 -3.87
N PRO A 289 15.70 6.82 -2.89
CA PRO A 289 14.90 5.59 -2.97
C PRO A 289 13.40 5.85 -3.09
N MET A 290 12.87 6.75 -2.27
CA MET A 290 11.46 7.15 -2.28
C MET A 290 11.11 7.85 -3.61
N ALA A 291 11.96 8.77 -4.07
CA ALA A 291 11.73 9.52 -5.28
C ALA A 291 11.67 8.62 -6.52
N VAL A 292 12.55 7.62 -6.59
CA VAL A 292 12.56 6.62 -7.67
C VAL A 292 11.32 5.75 -7.64
N LEU A 293 10.89 5.28 -6.46
CA LEU A 293 9.63 4.52 -6.32
C LEU A 293 8.43 5.33 -6.83
N CYS A 294 8.33 6.59 -6.42
CA CYS A 294 7.27 7.50 -6.83
C CYS A 294 7.31 7.78 -8.35
N LEU A 295 8.50 8.02 -8.89
CA LEU A 295 8.71 8.29 -10.31
C LEU A 295 8.34 7.08 -11.16
N THR A 296 8.78 5.88 -10.77
CA THR A 296 8.46 4.64 -11.46
C THR A 296 6.96 4.42 -11.56
N ARG A 297 6.22 4.66 -10.47
CA ARG A 297 4.76 4.57 -10.46
C ARG A 297 4.14 5.59 -11.42
N CYS A 298 4.55 6.86 -11.35
CA CYS A 298 3.99 7.92 -12.19
C CYS A 298 4.24 7.65 -13.68
N VAL A 299 5.46 7.28 -14.06
CA VAL A 299 5.82 6.96 -15.45
C VAL A 299 5.05 5.74 -15.94
N SER A 300 4.98 4.68 -15.13
CA SER A 300 4.23 3.46 -15.51
C SER A 300 2.74 3.73 -15.67
N CYS A 301 2.14 4.53 -14.78
CA CYS A 301 0.74 4.94 -14.89
C CYS A 301 0.50 5.78 -16.16
N PHE A 302 1.35 6.78 -16.42
CA PHE A 302 1.23 7.64 -17.60
C PHE A 302 1.32 6.83 -18.90
N LEU A 303 2.29 5.91 -18.99
CA LEU A 303 2.44 5.03 -20.13
C LEU A 303 1.23 4.11 -20.32
N LYS A 304 0.73 3.48 -19.26
CA LYS A 304 -0.48 2.63 -19.33
C LYS A 304 -1.70 3.40 -19.87
N ARG A 305 -1.85 4.67 -19.49
CA ARG A 305 -3.05 5.47 -19.80
C ARG A 305 -2.96 6.18 -21.15
N LEU A 306 -1.79 6.70 -21.52
CA LEU A 306 -1.66 7.62 -22.66
C LEU A 306 -0.90 7.05 -23.85
N SER A 307 -0.27 5.88 -23.74
CA SER A 307 0.50 5.28 -24.85
C SER A 307 -0.32 5.06 -26.11
N GLY A 308 -1.53 4.51 -25.99
CA GLY A 308 -2.42 4.27 -27.13
C GLY A 308 -2.97 5.53 -27.81
N ARG A 309 -2.71 6.73 -27.25
CA ARG A 309 -3.23 8.01 -27.74
C ARG A 309 -2.14 9.04 -28.04
N SER A 310 -0.89 8.73 -27.72
CA SER A 310 0.24 9.65 -27.85
C SER A 310 1.11 9.24 -29.02
N ASP A 311 1.67 10.24 -29.70
CA ASP A 311 2.74 10.02 -30.68
C ASP A 311 3.98 9.41 -30.00
N PRO A 312 4.58 8.32 -30.54
CA PRO A 312 5.73 7.66 -29.94
C PRO A 312 6.96 8.54 -29.75
N GLU A 313 7.20 9.52 -30.64
CA GLU A 313 8.34 10.43 -30.52
C GLU A 313 8.12 11.41 -29.36
N ARG A 314 6.93 12.00 -29.28
CA ARG A 314 6.54 12.86 -28.14
C ARG A 314 6.61 12.09 -26.82
N LEU A 315 6.12 10.86 -26.81
CA LEU A 315 6.15 10.01 -25.63
C LEU A 315 7.58 9.68 -25.20
N SER A 316 8.46 9.34 -26.15
CA SER A 316 9.87 9.08 -25.90
C SER A 316 10.60 10.30 -25.33
N LYS A 317 10.32 11.51 -25.84
CA LYS A 317 10.85 12.76 -25.28
C LYS A 317 10.41 12.98 -23.84
N TRP A 318 9.13 12.74 -23.54
CA TRP A 318 8.60 12.87 -22.18
C TRP A 318 9.22 11.85 -21.22
N VAL A 319 9.33 10.58 -21.63
CA VAL A 319 9.95 9.53 -20.82
C VAL A 319 11.42 9.86 -20.57
N SER A 320 12.17 10.26 -21.60
CA SER A 320 13.58 10.67 -21.46
C SER A 320 13.77 11.73 -20.38
N ARG A 321 13.02 12.84 -20.47
CA ARG A 321 13.04 13.90 -19.46
C ARG A 321 12.73 13.37 -18.06
N SER A 322 11.77 12.46 -17.95
CA SER A 322 11.28 11.94 -16.68
C SER A 322 12.24 10.93 -16.05
N THR A 323 12.88 10.06 -16.83
CA THR A 323 13.67 8.93 -16.30
C THR A 323 15.18 9.19 -16.25
N GLN A 324 15.70 10.17 -16.99
CA GLN A 324 17.14 10.42 -17.09
C GLN A 324 17.81 10.64 -15.72
N THR A 325 17.15 11.34 -14.80
CA THR A 325 17.70 11.57 -13.46
C THR A 325 17.85 10.25 -12.68
N ALA A 326 16.90 9.33 -12.84
CA ALA A 326 16.93 8.02 -12.18
C ALA A 326 18.03 7.12 -12.76
N VAL A 327 18.18 7.10 -14.10
CA VAL A 327 19.24 6.37 -14.79
C VAL A 327 20.62 6.91 -14.37
N SER A 328 20.82 8.23 -14.40
CA SER A 328 22.07 8.85 -13.95
C SER A 328 22.38 8.55 -12.47
N ALA A 329 21.37 8.55 -11.60
CA ALA A 329 21.55 8.19 -10.20
C ALA A 329 21.94 6.72 -10.01
N ALA A 330 21.42 5.81 -10.83
CA ALA A 330 21.80 4.40 -10.83
C ALA A 330 23.25 4.22 -11.29
N VAL A 331 23.64 4.83 -12.42
CA VAL A 331 25.01 4.78 -12.97
C VAL A 331 26.04 5.32 -11.98
N LYS A 332 25.68 6.34 -11.19
CA LYS A 332 26.54 6.92 -10.14
C LYS A 332 26.61 6.08 -8.86
N GLY A 333 25.87 4.96 -8.77
CA GLY A 333 25.83 4.13 -7.56
C GLY A 333 25.04 4.74 -6.39
N ASN A 334 24.18 5.73 -6.64
CA ASN A 334 23.36 6.35 -5.60
C ASN A 334 22.12 5.53 -5.21
N LEU A 335 21.84 4.44 -5.95
CA LEU A 335 20.64 3.61 -5.83
C LEU A 335 20.99 2.12 -5.68
N SER A 336 21.81 1.79 -4.69
CA SER A 336 22.39 0.44 -4.52
C SER A 336 21.56 -0.54 -3.68
N SER A 337 20.44 -0.10 -3.08
CA SER A 337 19.61 -1.02 -2.29
C SER A 337 18.89 -2.04 -3.18
N CYS A 338 18.67 -3.24 -2.66
CA CYS A 338 17.93 -4.30 -3.39
C CYS A 338 16.54 -3.82 -3.83
N GLU A 339 15.84 -3.07 -2.97
CA GLU A 339 14.52 -2.50 -3.27
C GLU A 339 14.58 -1.52 -4.44
N THR A 340 15.55 -0.59 -4.45
CA THR A 340 15.72 0.37 -5.55
C THR A 340 16.11 -0.29 -6.86
N ILE A 341 16.92 -1.35 -6.80
CA ILE A 341 17.28 -2.17 -7.98
C ILE A 341 16.02 -2.80 -8.59
N ILE A 342 15.16 -3.40 -7.76
CA ILE A 342 13.88 -4.00 -8.22
C ILE A 342 12.98 -2.94 -8.85
N VAL A 343 12.88 -1.76 -8.23
CA VAL A 343 12.06 -0.65 -8.73
C VAL A 343 12.57 -0.12 -10.07
N LEU A 344 13.88 0.07 -10.24
CA LEU A 344 14.46 0.52 -11.50
C LEU A 344 14.33 -0.52 -12.61
N LYS A 345 14.47 -1.81 -12.27
CA LYS A 345 14.16 -2.90 -13.19
C LYS A 345 12.71 -2.81 -13.65
N HIS A 346 11.76 -2.62 -12.73
CA HIS A 346 10.35 -2.47 -13.07
C HIS A 346 10.09 -1.24 -13.97
N LEU A 347 10.79 -0.12 -13.74
CA LEU A 347 10.73 1.05 -14.60
C LEU A 347 11.18 0.71 -16.02
N CYS A 348 12.34 0.06 -16.18
CA CYS A 348 12.86 -0.32 -17.49
C CYS A 348 11.90 -1.24 -18.25
N VAL A 349 11.34 -2.24 -17.57
CA VAL A 349 10.35 -3.16 -18.14
C VAL A 349 9.08 -2.41 -18.56
N SER A 350 8.59 -1.51 -17.71
CA SER A 350 7.37 -0.75 -18.00
C SER A 350 7.56 0.18 -19.20
N VAL A 351 8.70 0.86 -19.31
CA VAL A 351 9.03 1.68 -20.48
C VAL A 351 9.19 0.80 -21.72
N ALA A 352 9.91 -0.32 -21.63
CA ALA A 352 10.15 -1.21 -22.77
C ALA A 352 8.87 -1.84 -23.33
N SER A 353 7.85 -2.06 -22.49
CA SER A 353 6.55 -2.60 -22.92
C SER A 353 5.80 -1.68 -23.89
N VAL A 354 6.15 -0.39 -23.92
CA VAL A 354 5.53 0.63 -24.80
C VAL A 354 6.53 1.21 -25.81
N LEU A 355 7.76 1.47 -25.37
CA LEU A 355 8.82 2.12 -26.14
C LEU A 355 10.11 1.26 -26.08
N PRO A 356 10.14 0.08 -26.71
CA PRO A 356 11.25 -0.87 -26.58
C PRO A 356 12.58 -0.30 -27.08
N GLU A 357 12.58 0.41 -28.20
CA GLU A 357 13.80 1.01 -28.75
C GLU A 357 14.38 2.10 -27.83
N PHE A 358 13.52 2.95 -27.27
CA PHE A 358 13.92 3.98 -26.32
C PHE A 358 14.44 3.35 -25.04
N ALA A 359 13.74 2.37 -24.46
CA ALA A 359 14.19 1.68 -23.26
C ALA A 359 15.57 1.05 -23.45
N PHE A 360 15.80 0.42 -24.60
CA PHE A 360 17.09 -0.18 -24.92
C PHE A 360 18.19 0.88 -25.07
N LYS A 361 18.03 1.83 -25.99
CA LYS A 361 19.08 2.82 -26.31
C LYS A 361 19.28 3.86 -25.20
N GLY A 362 18.19 4.37 -24.64
CA GLY A 362 18.18 5.51 -23.72
C GLY A 362 18.17 5.16 -22.23
N MET A 363 18.06 3.88 -21.86
CA MET A 363 18.14 3.46 -20.45
C MET A 363 19.08 2.28 -20.25
N ILE A 364 18.86 1.17 -20.96
CA ILE A 364 19.63 -0.07 -20.77
C ILE A 364 21.08 0.13 -21.20
N MET A 365 21.32 0.65 -22.41
CA MET A 365 22.68 0.88 -22.90
C MET A 365 23.45 1.91 -22.06
N GLU A 366 22.78 2.93 -21.54
CA GLU A 366 23.39 3.91 -20.63
C GLU A 366 23.81 3.26 -19.30
N MET A 367 23.00 2.37 -18.73
CA MET A 367 23.36 1.64 -17.51
C MET A 367 24.39 0.52 -17.74
N LEU A 368 24.50 0.00 -18.97
CA LEU A 368 25.52 -0.96 -19.38
C LEU A 368 26.87 -0.32 -19.71
N ALA A 369 26.87 0.99 -20.02
CA ALA A 369 28.10 1.74 -20.26
C ALA A 369 28.93 1.75 -18.98
N PHE A 370 29.79 0.73 -18.85
CA PHE A 370 30.65 0.48 -17.70
C PHE A 370 31.78 1.53 -17.59
N GLU A 371 31.92 2.38 -18.61
CA GLU A 371 32.91 3.46 -18.67
C GLU A 371 32.57 4.54 -17.63
N GLY A 372 33.14 4.39 -16.43
CA GLY A 372 33.05 5.36 -15.34
C GLY A 372 32.12 5.00 -14.19
N SER A 373 31.49 3.81 -14.19
CA SER A 373 30.70 3.34 -13.05
C SER A 373 31.59 2.62 -12.02
N HIS A 374 31.63 3.14 -10.79
CA HIS A 374 32.24 2.46 -9.64
C HIS A 374 31.31 1.39 -9.01
N SER A 375 30.18 1.06 -9.66
CA SER A 375 29.04 0.33 -9.10
C SER A 375 28.52 -0.71 -10.11
N TRP A 376 28.48 -1.98 -9.71
CA TRP A 376 28.00 -3.11 -10.52
C TRP A 376 26.46 -3.15 -10.63
N GLU A 377 25.78 -2.38 -9.77
CA GLU A 377 24.34 -2.32 -9.64
C GLU A 377 23.63 -1.83 -10.90
N ALA A 378 24.16 -0.80 -11.58
CA ALA A 378 23.58 -0.30 -12.83
C ALA A 378 23.65 -1.34 -13.98
N PRO A 379 24.81 -1.94 -14.29
CA PRO A 379 24.87 -3.08 -15.22
C PRO A 379 23.94 -4.23 -14.82
N PHE A 380 23.85 -4.57 -13.53
CA PHE A 380 22.94 -5.61 -13.06
C PHE A 380 21.48 -5.27 -13.28
N ILE A 381 21.04 -4.04 -12.99
CA ILE A 381 19.68 -3.56 -13.31
C ILE A 381 19.40 -3.73 -14.81
N ALA A 382 20.33 -3.28 -15.65
CA ALA A 382 20.18 -3.33 -17.10
C ALA A 382 20.03 -4.78 -17.61
N ILE A 383 20.96 -5.66 -17.25
CA ILE A 383 20.96 -7.09 -17.65
C ILE A 383 19.71 -7.79 -17.11
N SER A 384 19.40 -7.59 -15.82
CA SER A 384 18.25 -8.26 -15.19
C SER A 384 16.90 -7.76 -15.71
N SER A 385 16.85 -6.58 -16.34
CA SER A 385 15.68 -6.05 -17.05
C SER A 385 15.50 -6.68 -18.43
N LEU A 386 16.58 -7.07 -19.12
CA LEU A 386 16.49 -7.70 -20.44
C LEU A 386 15.70 -9.00 -20.41
N VAL A 387 15.85 -9.83 -19.37
CA VAL A 387 15.15 -11.12 -19.25
C VAL A 387 13.62 -10.97 -19.37
N PRO A 388 12.94 -10.18 -18.51
CA PRO A 388 11.49 -9.99 -18.65
C PRO A 388 11.09 -9.22 -19.91
N ILE A 389 11.94 -8.36 -20.47
CA ILE A 389 11.65 -7.66 -21.73
C ILE A 389 11.63 -8.65 -22.90
N LEU A 390 12.65 -9.51 -22.99
CA LEU A 390 12.74 -10.54 -24.03
C LEU A 390 11.64 -11.60 -23.87
N ALA A 391 11.27 -11.94 -22.64
CA ALA A 391 10.14 -12.85 -22.38
C ALA A 391 8.78 -12.29 -22.81
N GLN A 392 8.64 -10.97 -22.95
CA GLN A 392 7.43 -10.31 -23.47
C GLN A 392 7.41 -10.19 -24.99
N ALA A 393 8.54 -10.45 -25.67
CA ALA A 393 8.58 -10.45 -27.13
C ALA A 393 7.76 -11.65 -27.64
N PRO A 394 6.75 -11.45 -28.52
CA PRO A 394 6.06 -12.56 -29.15
C PRO A 394 7.09 -13.42 -29.88
N GLY A 395 7.05 -14.73 -29.67
CA GLY A 395 8.03 -15.71 -30.14
C GLY A 395 8.13 -15.79 -31.66
N LYS A 396 8.80 -14.82 -32.27
CA LYS A 396 9.26 -14.80 -33.67
C LYS A 396 10.80 -14.82 -33.75
N LEU A 397 11.47 -15.30 -32.71
CA LEU A 397 12.94 -15.43 -32.69
C LEU A 397 13.41 -16.86 -33.02
N PHE A 398 12.48 -17.77 -33.34
CA PHE A 398 12.77 -19.11 -33.84
C PHE A 398 11.77 -19.46 -34.95
N ASP A 399 11.89 -18.80 -36.10
CA ASP A 399 11.44 -19.30 -37.40
C ASP A 399 12.58 -19.14 -38.41
#